data_AF-A0A956PL56-F1
#
_entry.id   AF-A0A956PL56-F1
#
_cell.length_a   1.000
_cell.length_b   1.000
_cell.length_c   1.000
_cell.angle_alpha   90.00
_cell.angle_beta   90.00
_cell.angle_gamma   90.00
#
_symmetry.space_group_name_H-M   'P 1'
#
loop_
_entity.id
_entity.type
_entity.pdbx_description
1 polymer ?
#
loop_
_entity_poly.entity_id
_entity_poly.type
_entity_poly.pdbx_seq_one_letter_code
_entity_poly.pdbx_strand_id
1 'polypeptide(L)'
;VEEVEADGIHLEGGSFLDGVPSGGDIHLLKHVLHNWTDEECVAILRNCERVLNPGGRVLILEHLLCEDDPELAMMDLHMMLVLGGRERTQEQYQALLSQAGMKLVATTPLGKGLPDVLDARRAS
;
A
#
# COMPACT_ATOMS: atom_id res chain seq x y z
N VAL A 1 -3.57 10.10 -24.50
CA VAL A 1 -3.52 8.91 -23.63
C VAL A 1 -4.37 7.88 -24.35
N GLU A 2 -3.76 6.83 -24.90
CA GLU A 2 -4.51 5.76 -25.56
C GLU A 2 -5.27 4.98 -24.48
N GLU A 3 -6.60 4.94 -24.59
CA GLU A 3 -7.46 4.14 -23.72
C GLU A 3 -7.19 2.67 -24.02
N VAL A 4 -6.58 1.98 -23.07
CA VAL A 4 -6.48 0.53 -23.08
C VAL A 4 -7.84 -0.02 -22.63
N GLU A 5 -8.78 -0.18 -23.56
CA GLU A 5 -9.99 -0.98 -23.32
C GLU A 5 -9.59 -2.47 -23.36
N ALA A 6 -9.27 -3.01 -22.18
CA ALA A 6 -9.29 -4.45 -21.95
C ALA A 6 -10.61 -4.79 -21.25
N ASP A 7 -11.31 -5.81 -21.74
CA ASP A 7 -12.57 -6.27 -21.15
C ASP A 7 -12.44 -6.49 -19.64
N GLY A 8 -13.34 -5.89 -18.86
CA GLY A 8 -13.35 -5.98 -17.40
C GLY A 8 -12.42 -5.00 -16.67
N ILE A 9 -11.80 -4.03 -17.35
CA ILE A 9 -11.04 -2.94 -16.74
C ILE A 9 -11.82 -1.63 -16.88
N HIS A 10 -12.04 -0.96 -15.75
CA HIS A 10 -12.61 0.38 -15.69
C HIS A 10 -11.57 1.35 -15.12
N LEU A 11 -11.32 2.45 -15.86
CA LEU A 11 -10.40 3.50 -15.42
C LEU A 11 -11.19 4.58 -14.69
N GLU A 12 -10.77 4.90 -13.47
CA GLU A 12 -11.34 5.99 -12.69
C GLU A 12 -10.25 7.01 -12.34
N GLY A 13 -10.47 8.26 -12.75
CA GLY A 13 -9.61 9.37 -12.37
C GLY A 13 -10.03 9.94 -11.01
N GLY A 14 -9.05 10.31 -10.19
CA GLY A 14 -9.31 10.91 -8.88
C GLY A 14 -8.07 10.96 -8.01
N SER A 15 -8.27 11.29 -6.74
CA SER A 15 -7.24 11.28 -5.70
C SER A 15 -7.65 10.32 -4.60
N PHE A 16 -6.79 9.34 -4.32
CA PHE A 16 -6.99 8.40 -3.22
C PHE A 16 -6.93 9.06 -1.82
N LEU A 17 -6.48 10.33 -1.73
CA LEU A 17 -6.58 11.15 -0.52
C LEU A 17 -8.02 11.64 -0.29
N ASP A 18 -8.78 11.86 -1.36
CA ASP A 18 -10.19 12.27 -1.28
C ASP A 18 -11.12 11.06 -1.14
N GLY A 19 -10.77 9.94 -1.78
CA GLY A 19 -11.50 8.68 -1.69
C GLY A 19 -11.09 7.68 -2.76
N VAL A 20 -11.56 6.43 -2.62
CA VAL A 20 -11.36 5.37 -3.61
C VAL A 20 -12.69 4.72 -3.99
N PRO A 21 -12.78 4.04 -5.15
CA PRO A 21 -14.02 3.39 -5.60
C PRO A 21 -14.49 2.32 -4.61
N SER A 22 -15.81 2.26 -4.39
CA SER A 22 -16.44 1.34 -3.44
C SER A 22 -16.78 -0.01 -4.06
N GLY A 23 -17.08 -0.99 -3.22
CA GLY A 23 -17.63 -2.28 -3.66
C GLY A 23 -16.60 -3.32 -4.11
N GLY A 24 -15.30 -3.06 -3.89
CA GLY A 24 -14.24 -4.02 -4.17
C GLY A 24 -14.07 -5.05 -3.05
N ASP A 25 -13.74 -6.29 -3.43
CA ASP A 25 -13.32 -7.34 -2.50
C ASP A 25 -11.85 -7.17 -2.08
N ILE A 26 -11.05 -6.56 -2.95
CA ILE A 26 -9.63 -6.27 -2.76
C ILE A 26 -9.32 -4.87 -3.26
N HIS A 27 -8.66 -4.06 -2.43
CA HIS A 27 -7.87 -2.91 -2.91
C HIS A 27 -6.40 -3.28 -2.95
N LEU A 28 -5.76 -3.10 -4.11
CA LEU A 28 -4.35 -3.38 -4.31
C LEU A 28 -3.57 -2.06 -4.39
N LEU A 29 -2.62 -1.86 -3.50
CA LEU A 29 -1.71 -0.72 -3.48
C LEU A 29 -0.29 -1.23 -3.74
N LYS A 30 0.26 -0.94 -4.92
CA LYS A 30 1.62 -1.35 -5.30
C LYS A 30 2.48 -0.13 -5.55
N HIS A 31 3.59 0.03 -4.81
CA HIS A 31 4.48 1.20 -4.92
C HIS A 31 3.72 2.53 -4.80
N VAL A 32 2.85 2.58 -3.80
CA VAL A 32 2.03 3.76 -3.51
C VAL A 32 2.47 4.36 -2.19
N LEU A 33 2.43 3.59 -1.10
CA LEU A 33 2.55 4.12 0.26
C LEU A 33 3.96 4.61 0.57
N HIS A 34 4.98 4.03 -0.06
CA HIS A 34 6.36 4.49 0.11
C HIS A 34 6.59 5.94 -0.36
N ASN A 35 5.69 6.51 -1.17
CA ASN A 35 5.79 7.88 -1.68
C ASN A 35 5.23 8.95 -0.72
N TRP A 36 4.56 8.53 0.35
CA TRP A 36 3.75 9.42 1.20
C TRP A 36 4.24 9.44 2.65
N THR A 37 3.91 10.50 3.37
CA THR A 37 4.14 10.59 4.82
C THR A 37 3.32 9.56 5.59
N ASP A 38 3.63 9.35 6.88
CA ASP A 38 2.89 8.39 7.71
C ASP A 38 1.43 8.84 7.87
N GLU A 39 1.17 10.14 8.03
CA GLU A 39 -0.16 10.72 8.12
C GLU A 39 -0.99 10.50 6.85
N GLU A 40 -0.38 10.72 5.68
CA GLU A 40 -1.02 10.50 4.39
C GLU A 40 -1.25 9.02 4.12
N CYS A 41 -0.29 8.14 4.47
CA CYS A 41 -0.48 6.70 4.40
C CYS A 41 -1.71 6.25 5.20
N VAL A 42 -1.86 6.74 6.44
CA VAL A 42 -3.03 6.43 7.27
C VAL A 42 -4.32 6.95 6.63
N ALA A 43 -4.31 8.15 6.04
CA ALA A 43 -5.48 8.69 5.34
C ALA A 43 -5.91 7.83 4.14
N ILE A 44 -4.95 7.43 3.30
CA ILE A 44 -5.18 6.53 2.15
C ILE A 44 -5.75 5.19 2.63
N LEU A 45 -5.10 4.58 3.63
CA LEU A 45 -5.51 3.30 4.18
C LEU A 45 -6.93 3.34 4.78
N ARG A 46 -7.31 4.44 5.45
CA ARG A 46 -8.69 4.65 5.95
C ARG A 46 -9.69 4.79 4.81
N ASN A 47 -9.33 5.47 3.73
CA ASN A 47 -10.21 5.59 2.56
C ASN A 47 -10.48 4.23 1.92
N CYS A 48 -9.46 3.37 1.81
CA CYS A 48 -9.62 1.99 1.36
C CYS A 48 -10.52 1.19 2.34
N GLU A 49 -10.18 1.21 3.63
CA GLU A 49 -10.91 0.49 4.68
C GLU A 49 -12.41 0.81 4.66
N ARG A 50 -12.78 2.09 4.53
CA ARG A 50 -14.18 2.53 4.62
C ARG A 50 -15.09 1.95 3.54
N VAL A 51 -14.55 1.65 2.35
CA VAL A 51 -15.38 1.30 1.18
C VAL A 51 -15.24 -0.14 0.70
N LEU A 52 -14.43 -0.95 1.40
CA LEU A 52 -14.32 -2.39 1.16
C LEU A 52 -15.65 -3.11 1.45
N ASN A 53 -15.94 -4.17 0.72
CA ASN A 53 -17.05 -5.07 1.09
C ASN A 53 -16.80 -5.75 2.44
N PRO A 54 -17.84 -6.29 3.12
CA PRO A 54 -17.64 -7.19 4.26
C PRO A 54 -16.72 -8.36 3.89
N GLY A 55 -15.67 -8.60 4.67
CA GLY A 55 -14.65 -9.60 4.37
C GLY A 55 -13.59 -9.17 3.34
N GLY A 56 -13.67 -7.94 2.82
CA GLY A 56 -12.69 -7.35 1.91
C GLY A 56 -11.32 -7.10 2.57
N ARG A 57 -10.31 -6.90 1.72
CA ARG A 57 -8.89 -6.83 2.11
C ARG A 57 -8.18 -5.68 1.40
N VAL A 58 -7.15 -5.13 2.04
CA VAL A 58 -6.16 -4.29 1.38
C VAL A 58 -4.88 -5.11 1.21
N LEU A 59 -4.39 -5.21 -0.03
CA LEU A 59 -3.10 -5.82 -0.32
C LEU A 59 -2.10 -4.72 -0.62
N ILE A 60 -1.01 -4.67 0.16
CA ILE A 60 0.07 -3.71 -0.02
C ILE A 60 1.27 -4.47 -0.60
N LEU A 61 1.75 -4.02 -1.75
CA LEU A 61 2.93 -4.56 -2.44
C LEU A 61 4.03 -3.52 -2.39
N GLU A 62 4.93 -3.70 -1.42
CA GLU A 62 6.03 -2.77 -1.16
C GLU A 62 7.30 -3.53 -0.82
N HIS A 63 8.43 -2.86 -1.00
CA HIS A 63 9.68 -3.38 -0.48
C HIS A 63 9.73 -3.12 1.03
N LEU A 64 10.02 -4.16 1.81
CA LEU A 64 10.21 -4.02 3.24
C LEU A 64 11.67 -3.67 3.51
N LEU A 65 11.88 -2.61 4.29
CA LEU A 65 13.21 -2.22 4.72
C LEU A 65 13.79 -3.33 5.60
N CYS A 66 14.96 -3.82 5.22
CA CYS A 66 15.78 -4.77 5.98
C CYS A 66 17.15 -4.14 6.21
N GLU A 67 17.61 -4.07 7.46
CA GLU A 67 18.86 -3.40 7.83
C GLU A 67 20.11 -4.00 7.16
N ASP A 68 20.02 -5.25 6.68
CA ASP A 68 21.13 -5.99 6.07
C ASP A 68 21.16 -5.90 4.52
N ASP A 69 20.33 -5.07 3.88
CA ASP A 69 20.27 -4.95 2.41
C ASP A 69 20.72 -3.56 1.88
N PRO A 70 21.94 -3.47 1.32
CA PRO A 70 22.49 -2.24 0.77
C PRO A 70 21.74 -1.68 -0.44
N GLU A 71 21.06 -2.51 -1.22
CA GLU A 71 20.29 -2.04 -2.39
C GLU A 71 18.99 -1.35 -1.94
N LEU A 72 18.35 -1.88 -0.89
CA LEU A 72 17.20 -1.25 -0.25
C LEU A 72 17.56 0.10 0.39
N ALA A 73 18.73 0.20 1.03
CA ALA A 73 19.22 1.46 1.59
C ALA A 73 19.43 2.55 0.51
N MET A 74 19.88 2.16 -0.69
CA MET A 74 20.03 3.09 -1.81
C MET A 74 18.67 3.54 -2.36
N MET A 75 17.68 2.64 -2.43
CA MET A 75 16.33 2.97 -2.85
C MET A 75 15.64 3.89 -1.84
N ASP A 76 15.79 3.65 -0.54
CA ASP A 76 15.29 4.51 0.53
C ASP A 76 15.87 5.93 0.44
N LEU A 77 17.19 6.06 0.26
CA LEU A 77 17.82 7.36 0.02
C LEU A 77 17.24 8.06 -1.22
N HIS A 78 16.97 7.31 -2.29
CA HIS A 78 16.39 7.85 -3.52
C HIS A 78 14.94 8.32 -3.32
N MET A 79 14.11 7.56 -2.59
CA MET A 79 12.74 7.94 -2.26
C MET A 79 12.68 9.15 -1.33
N MET A 80 13.56 9.21 -0.32
CA MET A 80 13.70 10.36 0.57
C MET A 80 14.08 11.64 -0.19
N LEU A 81 15.02 11.56 -1.12
CA LEU A 81 15.52 12.73 -1.86
C LEU A 81 14.56 13.25 -2.93
N VAL A 82 13.76 12.38 -3.54
CA VAL A 82 12.95 12.73 -4.73
C VAL A 82 11.48 12.97 -4.39
N LEU A 83 10.90 12.20 -3.47
CA LEU A 83 9.45 12.22 -3.20
C LEU A 83 9.11 12.62 -1.75
N GLY A 84 10.10 12.74 -0.86
CA GLY A 84 9.86 12.92 0.57
C GLY A 84 9.26 11.69 1.26
N GLY A 85 9.23 10.57 0.54
CA GLY A 85 8.78 9.27 1.00
C GLY A 85 9.85 8.51 1.77
N ARG A 86 9.49 7.33 2.27
CA ARG A 86 10.41 6.43 2.99
C ARG A 86 10.02 4.99 2.78
N GLU A 87 11.03 4.14 2.66
CA GLU A 87 10.82 2.71 2.82
C GLU A 87 10.54 2.42 4.30
N ARG A 88 9.78 1.36 4.55
CA ARG A 88 9.27 1.04 5.89
C ARG A 88 9.51 -0.42 6.23
N THR A 89 9.79 -0.68 7.50
CA THR A 89 9.82 -2.07 8.01
C THR A 89 8.41 -2.63 8.11
N GLN A 90 8.29 -3.94 8.26
CA GLN A 90 6.99 -4.59 8.48
C GLN A 90 6.25 -4.02 9.70
N GLU A 91 6.96 -3.75 10.79
CA GLU A 91 6.41 -3.22 12.04
C GLU A 91 5.83 -1.82 11.84
N GLN A 92 6.49 -1.01 11.00
CA GLN A 92 6.04 0.33 10.67
C GLN A 92 4.76 0.26 9.83
N TYR A 93 4.69 -0.62 8.82
CA TYR A 93 3.44 -0.87 8.09
C TYR A 93 2.32 -1.37 9.02
N GLN A 94 2.62 -2.27 9.95
CA GLN A 94 1.66 -2.74 10.94
C GLN A 94 1.11 -1.60 11.82
N ALA A 95 1.96 -0.63 12.19
CA ALA A 95 1.54 0.54 12.94
C ALA A 95 0.62 1.47 12.12
N LEU A 96 0.92 1.67 10.83
CA LEU A 96 0.06 2.45 9.92
C LEU A 96 -1.30 1.79 9.74
N LEU A 97 -1.32 0.47 9.49
CA LEU A 97 -2.55 -0.32 9.37
C LEU A 97 -3.40 -0.22 10.64
N SER A 98 -2.79 -0.34 11.82
CA SER A 98 -3.49 -0.25 13.11
C SER A 98 -4.15 1.12 13.29
N GLN A 99 -3.45 2.21 12.95
CA GLN A 99 -4.01 3.57 12.99
C GLN A 99 -5.15 3.80 11.99
N ALA A 100 -5.17 3.01 10.91
CA ALA A 100 -6.22 3.01 9.91
C ALA A 100 -7.40 2.08 10.21
N GLY A 101 -7.44 1.42 11.39
CA GLY A 101 -8.51 0.50 11.75
C GLY A 101 -8.37 -0.90 11.14
N MET A 102 -7.16 -1.26 10.70
CA MET A 102 -6.84 -2.54 10.10
C MET A 102 -5.79 -3.31 10.90
N LYS A 103 -5.65 -4.59 10.60
CA LYS A 103 -4.59 -5.47 11.13
C LYS A 103 -3.88 -6.17 9.98
N LEU A 104 -2.56 -6.31 10.12
CA LEU A 104 -1.75 -7.16 9.26
C LEU A 104 -2.05 -8.63 9.60
N VAL A 105 -2.48 -9.40 8.60
CA VAL A 105 -2.85 -10.82 8.74
C VAL A 105 -1.70 -11.73 8.31
N ALA A 106 -1.00 -11.37 7.24
CA ALA A 106 0.14 -12.12 6.72
C ALA A 106 1.06 -11.22 5.90
N THR A 107 2.34 -11.59 5.86
CA THR A 107 3.34 -11.06 4.93
C THR A 107 3.84 -12.22 4.09
N THR A 108 3.79 -12.09 2.76
CA THR A 108 4.22 -13.14 1.82
C THR A 108 5.30 -12.61 0.88
N PRO A 109 6.52 -13.17 0.91
CA PRO A 109 7.57 -12.79 -0.05
C PRO A 109 7.29 -13.34 -1.44
N LEU A 110 7.47 -12.51 -2.46
CA LEU A 110 7.29 -12.90 -3.86
C LEU A 110 8.56 -13.45 -4.52
N GLY A 111 9.72 -13.25 -3.89
CA GLY A 111 11.02 -13.70 -4.39
C GLY A 111 12.08 -12.63 -4.20
N LYS A 112 13.34 -12.99 -4.48
CA LYS A 112 14.47 -12.08 -4.30
C LYS A 112 14.35 -10.87 -5.24
N GLY A 113 14.48 -9.66 -4.68
CA GLY A 113 14.38 -8.40 -5.42
C GLY A 113 12.96 -8.00 -5.84
N LEU A 114 11.93 -8.72 -5.38
CA LEU A 114 10.53 -8.37 -5.57
C LEU A 114 9.94 -7.81 -4.27
N PRO A 115 8.89 -6.97 -4.36
CA PRO A 115 8.18 -6.51 -3.17
C PRO A 115 7.50 -7.67 -2.43
N ASP A 116 7.29 -7.48 -1.13
CA ASP A 116 6.48 -8.38 -0.29
C ASP A 116 5.00 -8.01 -0.41
N VAL A 117 4.11 -9.00 -0.23
CA VAL A 117 2.66 -8.79 -0.14
C VAL A 117 2.24 -8.78 1.33
N LEU A 118 1.70 -7.66 1.78
CA LEU A 118 1.08 -7.52 3.11
C LEU A 118 -0.45 -7.65 2.96
N ASP A 119 -1.06 -8.71 3.53
CA ASP A 119 -2.52 -8.90 3.61
C ASP A 119 -3.06 -8.17 4.85
N ALA A 120 -3.77 -7.06 4.62
CA ALA A 120 -4.42 -6.30 5.67
C ALA A 120 -5.94 -6.44 5.64
N ARG A 121 -6.55 -6.56 6.83
CA ARG A 121 -8.00 -6.68 7.00
C ARG A 121 -8.49 -5.76 8.10
N ARG A 122 -9.78 -5.44 8.09
CA ARG A 122 -10.42 -4.69 9.18
C ARG A 122 -10.12 -5.31 10.54
N ALA A 123 -9.77 -4.46 11.50
CA ALA A 123 -9.77 -4.85 12.90
C ALA A 123 -11.23 -5.08 13.31
N SER A 124 -11.48 -6.27 13.85
CA SER A 124 -12.79 -6.72 14.35
C SER A 124 -13.22 -5.94 15.59
#